data_AF-A0A318AD72-F1
#
_entry.id   AF-A0A318AD72-F1
#
_cell.length_a   1.000
_cell.length_b   1.000
_cell.length_c   1.000
_cell.angle_alpha   90.00
_cell.angle_beta   90.00
_cell.angle_gamma   90.00
#
_symmetry.space_group_name_H-M   'P 1'
#
loop_
_entity.id
_entity.type
_entity.pdbx_description
1 polymer ?
#
loop_
_entity_poly.entity_id
_entity_poly.type
_entity_poly.pdbx_seq_one_letter_code
_entity_poly.pdbx_strand_id
1 'polypeptide(L)'
;MGMADESSTSTGVFTELYQQLPHNLLGRAWSPADGMPLQTLAERLAVGPISAELRDAHEPVLSVNDLPISLVEFYLCLGSCPELLETTHFFFDPDEFFIVDDHLVFLEDEEESAAWGIPVDQLPLPDPLLWRRTVGADTPDGEGDWLCEDGTISEVVTDVITWALSDPDEDAEDHA
;
A
#
# COMPACT_ATOMS: atom_id res chain seq x y z
N MET A 1 -30.27 19.93 -19.90
CA MET A 1 -28.89 19.70 -20.39
C MET A 1 -28.21 18.87 -19.32
N GLY A 2 -28.31 17.54 -19.41
CA GLY A 2 -27.67 16.65 -18.46
C GLY A 2 -26.20 16.54 -18.82
N MET A 3 -25.31 16.95 -17.91
CA MET A 3 -23.93 16.51 -17.96
C MET A 3 -23.85 15.35 -16.97
N ALA A 4 -23.91 14.14 -17.50
CA ALA A 4 -23.23 13.03 -16.86
C ALA A 4 -21.75 13.27 -17.13
N ASP A 5 -21.02 13.71 -16.11
CA ASP A 5 -19.56 13.64 -16.13
C ASP A 5 -19.21 12.21 -15.71
N GLU A 6 -19.17 11.32 -16.70
CA GLU A 6 -18.58 9.99 -16.54
C GLU A 6 -17.06 10.14 -16.63
N SER A 7 -16.45 10.68 -15.57
CA SER A 7 -15.03 10.47 -15.30
C SER A 7 -14.85 9.07 -14.69
N SER A 8 -15.15 8.04 -15.48
CA SER A 8 -14.96 6.64 -15.11
C SER A 8 -13.50 6.24 -15.26
N THR A 9 -12.74 6.35 -14.18
CA THR A 9 -11.60 5.46 -13.90
C THR A 9 -11.69 5.01 -12.45
N SER A 10 -12.75 4.27 -12.15
CA SER A 10 -12.82 3.43 -10.96
C SER A 10 -13.33 2.09 -11.44
N THR A 11 -12.43 1.30 -11.98
CA THR A 11 -12.69 -0.14 -12.05
C THR A 11 -12.46 -0.60 -10.62
N GLY A 12 -13.51 -0.93 -9.88
CA GLY A 12 -13.38 -1.45 -8.51
C GLY A 12 -12.96 -2.92 -8.54
N VAL A 13 -11.76 -3.21 -9.04
CA VAL A 13 -11.26 -4.59 -9.22
C VAL A 13 -10.98 -5.23 -7.87
N PHE A 14 -10.39 -4.45 -6.95
CA PHE A 14 -9.97 -4.89 -5.61
C PHE A 14 -10.82 -4.26 -4.49
N THR A 15 -11.75 -3.39 -4.84
CA THR A 15 -12.57 -2.63 -3.89
C THR A 15 -13.36 -3.57 -2.98
N GLU A 16 -13.97 -4.62 -3.53
CA GLU A 16 -14.71 -5.59 -2.72
C GLU A 16 -13.78 -6.34 -1.76
N LEU A 17 -12.57 -6.70 -2.19
CA LEU A 17 -11.56 -7.34 -1.35
C LEU A 17 -11.24 -6.45 -0.13
N TYR A 18 -10.85 -5.20 -0.36
CA TYR A 18 -10.42 -4.30 0.71
C TYR A 18 -11.58 -3.86 1.62
N GLN A 19 -12.78 -3.60 1.07
CA GLN A 19 -13.95 -3.22 1.87
C GLN A 19 -14.47 -4.35 2.77
N GLN A 20 -14.11 -5.60 2.52
CA GLN A 20 -14.45 -6.71 3.41
C GLN A 20 -13.52 -6.79 4.63
N LEU A 21 -12.33 -6.18 4.61
CA LEU A 21 -11.36 -6.30 5.72
C LEU A 21 -11.89 -5.73 7.05
N PRO A 22 -12.51 -4.54 7.12
CA PRO A 22 -13.11 -4.08 8.38
C PRO A 22 -14.19 -5.03 8.92
N HIS A 23 -14.96 -5.68 8.04
CA HIS A 23 -15.97 -6.64 8.45
C HIS A 23 -15.33 -7.90 9.02
N ASN A 24 -14.36 -8.46 8.29
CA ASN A 24 -13.72 -9.71 8.62
C ASN A 24 -12.83 -9.61 9.86
N LEU A 25 -12.15 -8.48 10.06
CA LEU A 25 -11.09 -8.32 11.06
C LEU A 25 -11.49 -7.42 12.24
N LEU A 26 -12.36 -6.44 12.03
CA LEU A 26 -12.79 -5.50 13.09
C LEU A 26 -14.24 -5.72 13.55
N GLY A 27 -14.98 -6.64 12.91
CA GLY A 27 -16.38 -6.94 13.24
C GLY A 27 -17.36 -5.79 12.94
N ARG A 28 -16.98 -4.83 12.09
CA ARG A 28 -17.83 -3.69 11.68
C ARG A 28 -17.89 -3.56 10.16
N ALA A 29 -18.99 -3.02 9.64
CA ALA A 29 -19.06 -2.73 8.20
C ALA A 29 -18.04 -1.65 7.80
N TRP A 30 -17.49 -1.76 6.59
CA TRP A 30 -16.75 -0.67 5.96
C TRP A 30 -17.64 0.56 5.77
N SER A 31 -17.02 1.73 5.85
CA SER A 31 -17.62 3.02 5.60
C SER A 31 -16.69 3.89 4.74
N PRO A 32 -17.21 4.89 4.02
CA PRO A 32 -16.36 5.83 3.28
C PRO A 32 -15.35 6.61 4.14
N ALA A 33 -15.51 6.62 5.46
CA ALA A 33 -14.56 7.26 6.37
C ALA A 33 -13.29 6.40 6.61
N ASP A 34 -13.32 5.12 6.26
CA ASP A 34 -12.17 4.22 6.34
C ASP A 34 -11.18 4.47 5.19
N GLY A 35 -11.64 5.09 4.10
CA GLY A 35 -10.86 5.31 2.88
C GLY A 35 -10.33 6.73 2.75
N MET A 36 -9.24 6.87 2.00
CA MET A 36 -8.68 8.16 1.60
C MET A 36 -9.32 8.62 0.28
N PRO A 37 -9.87 9.84 0.18
CA PRO A 37 -10.40 10.35 -1.09
C PRO A 37 -9.31 10.41 -2.18
N LEU A 38 -9.67 10.09 -3.44
CA LEU A 38 -8.74 10.11 -4.58
C LEU A 38 -7.99 11.44 -4.72
N GLN A 39 -8.68 12.56 -4.46
CA GLN A 39 -8.06 13.88 -4.48
C GLN A 39 -6.97 14.01 -3.41
N THR A 40 -7.23 13.55 -2.19
CA THR A 40 -6.27 13.57 -1.10
C THR A 40 -5.07 12.66 -1.39
N LEU A 41 -5.31 11.46 -1.93
CA LEU A 41 -4.26 10.56 -2.40
C LEU A 41 -3.35 11.25 -3.44
N ALA A 42 -3.94 11.89 -4.45
CA ALA A 42 -3.20 12.61 -5.48
C ALA A 42 -2.44 13.83 -4.92
N GLU A 43 -3.05 14.58 -4.00
CA GLU A 43 -2.42 15.73 -3.35
C GLU A 43 -1.21 15.32 -2.51
N ARG A 44 -1.34 14.25 -1.72
CA ARG A 44 -0.25 13.69 -0.90
C ARG A 44 0.90 13.19 -1.76
N LEU A 45 0.60 12.37 -2.77
CA LEU A 45 1.61 11.88 -3.69
C LEU A 45 2.39 13.02 -4.34
N ALA A 46 1.70 14.09 -4.77
CA ALA A 46 2.33 15.25 -5.44
C ALA A 46 3.27 16.07 -4.55
N VAL A 47 3.16 15.97 -3.21
CA VAL A 47 4.01 16.72 -2.26
C VAL A 47 5.06 15.87 -1.56
N GLY A 48 4.98 14.54 -1.66
CA GLY A 48 5.91 13.61 -1.03
C GLY A 48 7.36 13.65 -1.57
N PRO A 49 8.30 12.92 -0.92
CA PRO A 49 9.72 12.99 -1.23
C PRO A 49 10.03 12.52 -2.65
N ILE A 50 9.36 11.45 -3.13
CA ILE A 50 9.49 11.00 -4.53
C ILE A 50 9.15 12.11 -5.53
N SER A 51 8.09 12.89 -5.28
CA SER A 51 7.68 13.99 -6.15
C SER A 51 8.63 15.20 -6.04
N ALA A 52 9.29 15.39 -4.91
CA ALA A 52 10.34 16.40 -4.78
C ALA A 52 11.59 16.00 -5.56
N GLU A 53 12.01 14.75 -5.46
CA GLU A 53 13.18 14.19 -6.16
C GLU A 53 13.00 14.23 -7.68
N LEU A 54 11.87 13.73 -8.19
CA LEU A 54 11.56 13.76 -9.63
C LEU A 54 11.55 15.20 -10.19
N ARG A 55 11.05 16.17 -9.41
CA ARG A 55 11.09 17.59 -9.82
C ARG A 55 12.51 18.14 -9.90
N ASP A 56 13.38 17.81 -8.95
CA ASP A 56 14.78 18.24 -8.98
C ASP A 56 15.52 17.61 -10.18
N ALA A 57 15.22 16.35 -10.47
CA ALA A 57 15.69 15.62 -11.64
C ALA A 57 15.08 16.09 -12.97
N HIS A 58 14.06 16.96 -12.95
CA HIS A 58 13.28 17.39 -14.12
C HIS A 58 12.56 16.24 -14.85
N GLU A 59 12.24 15.17 -14.13
CA GLU A 59 11.49 14.02 -14.58
C GLU A 59 9.98 14.23 -14.33
N PRO A 60 9.09 13.52 -15.06
CA PRO A 60 7.66 13.58 -14.80
C PRO A 60 7.35 13.10 -13.38
N VAL A 61 6.58 13.90 -12.63
CA VAL A 61 6.13 13.57 -11.29
C VAL A 61 5.12 12.42 -11.35
N LEU A 62 5.26 11.46 -10.43
CA LEU A 62 4.35 10.34 -10.30
C LEU A 62 2.93 10.82 -9.97
N SER A 63 1.95 10.32 -10.71
CA SER A 63 0.54 10.55 -10.46
C SER A 63 -0.17 9.26 -10.03
N VAL A 64 -1.39 9.38 -9.53
CA VAL A 64 -2.21 8.21 -9.15
C VAL A 64 -2.45 7.24 -10.30
N ASN A 65 -2.38 7.68 -11.56
CA ASN A 65 -2.54 6.80 -12.73
C ASN A 65 -1.28 5.99 -13.05
N ASP A 66 -0.15 6.38 -12.47
CA ASP A 66 1.11 5.68 -12.62
C ASP A 66 1.30 4.61 -11.53
N LEU A 67 0.44 4.57 -10.52
CA LEU A 67 0.44 3.55 -9.47
C LEU A 67 -0.41 2.33 -9.87
N PRO A 68 -0.08 1.13 -9.34
CA PRO A 68 -0.93 -0.04 -9.49
C PRO A 68 -2.35 0.19 -8.99
N ILE A 69 -3.32 -0.36 -9.72
CA ILE A 69 -4.75 -0.24 -9.37
C ILE A 69 -5.01 -0.86 -7.99
N SER A 70 -4.37 -1.98 -7.65
CA SER A 70 -4.50 -2.59 -6.32
C SER A 70 -4.05 -1.66 -5.19
N LEU A 71 -2.91 -0.98 -5.34
CA LEU A 71 -2.43 -0.01 -4.36
C LEU A 71 -3.35 1.22 -4.26
N VAL A 72 -3.82 1.75 -5.39
CA VAL A 72 -4.76 2.89 -5.39
C VAL A 72 -6.04 2.51 -4.68
N GLU A 73 -6.66 1.38 -5.04
CA GLU A 73 -7.91 0.92 -4.41
C GLU A 73 -7.73 0.58 -2.93
N PHE A 74 -6.56 0.10 -2.52
CA PHE A 74 -6.21 -0.08 -1.11
C PHE A 74 -6.33 1.25 -0.34
N TYR A 75 -5.67 2.33 -0.77
CA TYR A 75 -5.80 3.64 -0.09
C TYR A 75 -7.22 4.20 -0.18
N LEU A 76 -7.91 4.04 -1.32
CA LEU A 76 -9.30 4.48 -1.45
C LEU A 76 -10.27 3.76 -0.50
N CYS A 77 -9.95 2.53 -0.10
CA CYS A 77 -10.77 1.75 0.82
C CYS A 77 -10.33 1.89 2.28
N LEU A 78 -9.03 1.89 2.55
CA LEU A 78 -8.47 1.71 3.90
C LEU A 78 -7.50 2.80 4.33
N GLY A 79 -7.16 3.75 3.44
CA GLY A 79 -6.18 4.83 3.67
C GLY A 79 -6.52 5.81 4.81
N SER A 80 -7.60 5.60 5.54
CA SER A 80 -7.98 6.35 6.74
C SER A 80 -8.49 5.43 7.87
N CYS A 81 -8.07 4.16 7.84
CA CYS A 81 -8.44 3.12 8.80
C CYS A 81 -7.23 2.70 9.66
N PRO A 82 -6.81 3.53 10.64
CA PRO A 82 -5.60 3.29 11.42
C PRO A 82 -5.61 1.95 12.16
N GLU A 83 -6.79 1.42 12.52
CA GLU A 83 -6.91 0.10 13.14
C GLU A 83 -6.36 -1.05 12.27
N LEU A 84 -6.25 -0.86 10.96
CA LEU A 84 -5.64 -1.82 10.03
C LEU A 84 -4.25 -1.38 9.54
N LEU A 85 -3.99 -0.08 9.48
CA LEU A 85 -2.78 0.50 8.86
C LEU A 85 -1.60 0.70 9.82
N GLU A 86 -1.88 0.80 11.12
CA GLU A 86 -0.88 1.06 12.16
C GLU A 86 -0.90 -0.09 13.18
N THR A 87 -0.60 -1.30 12.70
CA THR A 87 -0.58 -2.52 13.53
C THR A 87 0.87 -2.92 13.84
N THR A 88 1.28 -4.16 13.55
CA THR A 88 2.71 -4.58 13.58
C THR A 88 3.45 -4.18 12.30
N HIS A 89 2.74 -3.59 11.34
CA HIS A 89 3.29 -3.02 10.13
C HIS A 89 2.71 -1.62 9.94
N PHE A 90 3.52 -0.76 9.33
CA PHE A 90 3.20 0.62 9.02
C PHE A 90 3.05 0.78 7.52
N PHE A 91 1.81 1.01 7.07
CA PHE A 91 1.55 1.46 5.71
C PHE A 91 1.78 2.95 5.63
N PHE A 92 2.75 3.37 4.82
CA PHE A 92 3.12 4.77 4.67
C PHE A 92 1.97 5.57 4.06
N ASP A 93 1.84 6.83 4.49
CA ASP A 93 0.98 7.75 3.75
C ASP A 93 1.60 8.02 2.35
N PRO A 94 0.80 8.37 1.33
CA PRO A 94 1.31 8.59 -0.02
C PRO A 94 2.35 9.73 -0.13
N ASP A 95 2.35 10.68 0.81
CA ASP A 95 3.38 11.73 0.92
C ASP A 95 4.65 11.26 1.63
N GLU A 96 4.71 10.01 2.05
CA GLU A 96 5.88 9.38 2.67
C GLU A 96 6.53 8.36 1.72
N PHE A 97 5.98 8.12 0.53
CA PHE A 97 6.58 7.20 -0.45
C PHE A 97 7.91 7.69 -1.00
N PHE A 98 8.86 6.77 -1.11
CA PHE A 98 10.19 7.02 -1.67
C PHE A 98 10.67 5.83 -2.50
N ILE A 99 11.75 6.04 -3.25
CA ILE A 99 12.41 5.00 -4.04
C ILE A 99 13.71 4.61 -3.35
N VAL A 100 13.95 3.30 -3.22
CA VAL A 100 15.23 2.71 -2.81
C VAL A 100 15.54 1.56 -3.76
N ASP A 101 16.76 1.51 -4.30
CA ASP A 101 17.21 0.45 -5.21
C ASP A 101 16.18 0.12 -6.31
N ASP A 102 15.62 1.14 -6.98
CA ASP A 102 14.59 1.02 -8.03
C ASP A 102 13.24 0.39 -7.56
N HIS A 103 12.91 0.46 -6.28
CA HIS A 103 11.62 0.04 -5.73
C HIS A 103 10.88 1.20 -5.06
N LEU A 104 9.60 1.40 -5.40
CA LEU A 104 8.70 2.28 -4.67
C LEU A 104 8.31 1.63 -3.34
N VAL A 105 8.75 2.18 -2.22
CA VAL A 105 8.51 1.67 -0.87
C VAL A 105 7.24 2.31 -0.27
N PHE A 106 6.36 1.49 0.30
CA PHE A 106 5.09 1.96 0.88
C PHE A 106 4.68 1.24 2.18
N LEU A 107 5.46 0.26 2.63
CA LEU A 107 5.16 -0.57 3.79
C LEU A 107 6.46 -0.94 4.52
N GLU A 108 6.44 -0.90 5.84
CA GLU A 108 7.52 -1.32 6.72
C GLU A 108 6.98 -2.08 7.93
N ASP A 109 7.79 -2.95 8.53
CA ASP A 109 7.44 -3.60 9.79
C ASP A 109 7.72 -2.68 10.99
N GLU A 110 7.13 -2.99 12.14
CA GLU A 110 7.30 -2.15 13.33
C GLU A 110 8.73 -2.13 13.88
N GLU A 111 9.52 -3.16 13.57
CA GLU A 111 10.90 -3.30 14.02
C GLU A 111 11.91 -2.60 13.09
N GLU A 112 11.46 -1.97 12.00
CA GLU A 112 12.31 -1.36 10.96
C GLU A 112 13.35 -2.36 10.43
N SER A 113 12.96 -3.63 10.38
CA SER A 113 13.79 -4.78 10.01
C SER A 113 13.52 -5.26 8.59
N ALA A 114 12.37 -4.89 8.03
CA ALA A 114 11.99 -5.18 6.66
C ALA A 114 11.08 -4.08 6.09
N ALA A 115 11.27 -3.77 4.81
CA ALA A 115 10.41 -2.89 4.05
C ALA A 115 9.87 -3.61 2.81
N TRP A 116 8.74 -3.16 2.28
CA TRP A 116 8.14 -3.72 1.07
C TRP A 116 7.93 -2.64 0.03
N GLY A 117 8.15 -3.02 -1.21
CA GLY A 117 8.04 -2.12 -2.33
C GLY A 117 7.79 -2.81 -3.67
N ILE A 118 7.55 -1.97 -4.67
CA ILE A 118 7.19 -2.38 -6.02
C ILE A 118 8.33 -1.95 -6.94
N PRO A 119 8.90 -2.84 -7.77
CA PRO A 119 9.83 -2.44 -8.80
C PRO A 119 9.24 -1.34 -9.67
N VAL A 120 9.98 -0.23 -9.86
CA VAL A 120 9.45 0.95 -10.56
C VAL A 120 9.00 0.65 -11.99
N ASP A 121 9.61 -0.34 -12.65
CA ASP A 121 9.26 -0.80 -13.99
C ASP A 121 7.95 -1.63 -14.03
N GLN A 122 7.45 -2.05 -12.87
CA GLN A 122 6.21 -2.81 -12.71
C GLN A 122 5.03 -1.97 -12.22
N LEU A 123 5.24 -0.71 -11.84
CA LEU A 123 4.15 0.22 -11.47
C LEU A 123 3.00 0.30 -12.49
N PRO A 124 3.23 0.19 -13.82
CA PRO A 124 2.13 0.19 -14.80
C PRO A 124 1.24 -1.07 -14.78
N LEU A 125 1.62 -2.12 -14.06
CA LEU A 125 0.80 -3.32 -13.92
C LEU A 125 -0.35 -3.06 -12.93
N PRO A 126 -1.55 -3.62 -13.17
CA PRO A 126 -2.69 -3.38 -12.29
C PRO A 126 -2.49 -3.93 -10.87
N ASP A 127 -1.71 -5.01 -10.74
CA ASP A 127 -1.41 -5.69 -9.47
C ASP A 127 -0.08 -6.45 -9.60
N PRO A 128 1.07 -5.76 -9.48
CA PRO A 128 2.40 -6.36 -9.63
C PRO A 128 2.76 -7.24 -8.42
N LEU A 129 3.85 -8.00 -8.58
CA LEU A 129 4.44 -8.76 -7.48
C LEU A 129 5.06 -7.79 -6.46
N LEU A 130 4.88 -8.11 -5.18
CA LEU A 130 5.50 -7.36 -4.09
C LEU A 130 6.88 -7.91 -3.77
N TRP A 131 7.81 -7.02 -3.44
CA TRP A 131 9.17 -7.36 -3.05
C TRP A 131 9.44 -6.88 -1.64
N ARG A 132 10.12 -7.70 -0.86
CA ARG A 132 10.55 -7.40 0.50
C ARG A 132 12.05 -7.17 0.55
N ARG A 133 12.44 -6.08 1.17
CA ARG A 133 13.80 -5.74 1.55
C ARG A 133 14.14 -6.40 2.88
N THR A 134 15.34 -6.95 3.00
CA THR A 134 15.81 -7.62 4.25
C THR A 134 16.32 -6.64 5.33
N VAL A 135 16.07 -5.35 5.17
CA VAL A 135 16.40 -4.27 6.10
C VAL A 135 15.30 -3.22 6.02
N GLY A 136 15.18 -2.37 7.03
CA GLY A 136 14.21 -1.27 7.08
C GLY A 136 14.40 -0.22 5.98
N ALA A 137 13.37 0.59 5.82
CA ALA A 137 13.19 1.57 4.77
C ALA A 137 14.23 2.72 4.88
N ASP A 138 14.60 3.12 6.09
CA ASP A 138 15.62 4.14 6.37
C ASP A 138 17.07 3.70 6.10
N THR A 139 17.30 2.42 5.78
CA THR A 139 18.64 1.92 5.45
C THR A 139 19.07 2.42 4.06
N PRO A 140 20.31 2.94 3.87
CA PRO A 140 20.76 3.48 2.58
C PRO A 140 20.69 2.49 1.40
N ASP A 141 20.66 3.01 0.17
CA ASP A 141 20.73 2.21 -1.07
C ASP A 141 21.93 1.24 -1.09
N GLY A 142 21.71 0.07 -1.67
CA GLY A 142 22.72 -0.98 -1.82
C GLY A 142 22.99 -1.78 -0.53
N GLU A 143 22.28 -1.50 0.56
CA GLU A 143 22.25 -2.33 1.76
C GLU A 143 20.96 -3.17 1.83
N GLY A 144 21.12 -4.44 2.23
CA GLY A 144 20.04 -5.44 2.22
C GLY A 144 19.81 -6.07 0.85
N ASP A 145 19.03 -7.15 0.83
CA ASP A 145 18.61 -7.84 -0.39
C ASP A 145 17.12 -7.62 -0.62
N TRP A 146 16.73 -7.51 -1.90
CA TRP A 146 15.33 -7.53 -2.32
C TRP A 146 14.93 -8.94 -2.73
N LEU A 147 13.90 -9.46 -2.08
CA LEU A 147 13.36 -10.80 -2.28
C LEU A 147 11.92 -10.68 -2.77
N CYS A 148 11.60 -11.37 -3.86
CA CYS A 148 10.22 -11.48 -4.34
C CYS A 148 9.40 -12.28 -3.32
N GLU A 149 8.23 -11.76 -2.93
CA GLU A 149 7.31 -12.47 -2.03
C GLU A 149 6.50 -13.56 -2.74
N ASP A 150 6.65 -13.69 -4.06
CA ASP A 150 5.86 -14.58 -4.94
C ASP A 150 4.34 -14.35 -4.86
N GLY A 151 3.91 -13.22 -4.29
CA GLY A 151 2.53 -12.76 -4.19
C GLY A 151 2.37 -11.33 -4.73
N THR A 152 1.16 -11.03 -5.20
CA THR A 152 0.80 -9.68 -5.68
C THR A 152 0.58 -8.70 -4.52
N ILE A 153 0.48 -7.40 -4.80
CA ILE A 153 0.13 -6.40 -3.77
C ILE A 153 -1.17 -6.79 -3.06
N SER A 154 -2.22 -7.13 -3.82
CA SER A 154 -3.52 -7.44 -3.24
C SER A 154 -3.51 -8.65 -2.31
N GLU A 155 -2.71 -9.66 -2.64
CA GLU A 155 -2.49 -10.85 -1.80
C GLU A 155 -1.67 -10.52 -0.56
N VAL A 156 -0.45 -10.01 -0.74
CA VAL A 156 0.49 -9.84 0.38
C VAL A 156 0.00 -8.79 1.38
N VAL A 157 -0.57 -7.68 0.92
CA VAL A 157 -1.13 -6.65 1.83
C VAL A 157 -2.28 -7.21 2.64
N THR A 158 -3.15 -8.03 2.04
CA THR A 158 -4.26 -8.66 2.76
C THR A 158 -3.75 -9.64 3.80
N ASP A 159 -2.73 -10.45 3.45
CA ASP A 159 -2.12 -11.41 4.36
C ASP A 159 -1.41 -10.71 5.52
N VAL A 160 -0.67 -9.63 5.26
CA VAL A 160 0.00 -8.82 6.31
C VAL A 160 -1.02 -8.27 7.30
N ILE A 161 -2.10 -7.64 6.82
CA ILE A 161 -3.15 -7.08 7.70
C ILE A 161 -3.86 -8.19 8.48
N THR A 162 -4.16 -9.31 7.83
CA THR A 162 -4.82 -10.45 8.47
C THR A 162 -3.93 -11.06 9.55
N TRP A 163 -2.65 -11.24 9.27
CA TRP A 163 -1.68 -11.78 10.23
C TRP A 163 -1.47 -10.84 11.41
N ALA A 164 -1.31 -9.54 11.16
CA ALA A 164 -1.09 -8.55 12.22
C ALA A 164 -2.25 -8.46 13.22
N LEU A 165 -3.47 -8.85 12.82
CA LEU A 165 -4.67 -8.84 13.64
C LEU A 165 -5.10 -10.23 14.15
N SER A 166 -4.49 -11.29 13.64
CA SER A 166 -4.70 -12.65 14.14
C SER A 166 -3.79 -12.82 15.36
N ASP A 167 -4.39 -13.05 16.53
CA ASP A 167 -3.67 -13.18 17.78
C ASP A 167 -2.68 -14.37 17.72
N PRO A 168 -1.37 -14.20 18.03
CA PRO A 168 -0.41 -15.30 18.01
C PRO A 168 -0.70 -16.38 19.05
N ASP A 169 -1.61 -16.15 19.99
CA ASP A 169 -2.00 -17.12 21.03
C ASP A 169 -3.12 -18.09 20.59
N GLU A 170 -3.76 -17.94 19.41
CA GLU A 170 -4.79 -18.90 18.94
C GLU A 170 -4.21 -20.21 18.38
N ASP A 171 -2.90 -20.28 18.07
CA ASP A 171 -2.21 -21.51 17.63
C ASP A 171 -1.57 -22.31 18.80
N ALA A 172 -1.75 -21.87 20.05
CA ALA A 172 -1.21 -22.55 21.24
C ALA A 172 -2.19 -23.56 21.90
N GLU A 173 -3.38 -23.80 21.32
CA GLU A 173 -4.39 -24.72 21.86
C GLU A 173 -4.75 -25.89 20.91
N ASP A 174 -3.79 -26.62 20.33
CA ASP A 174 -3.98 -28.05 20.06
C ASP A 174 -2.65 -28.74 19.75
N HIS A 175 -1.85 -29.10 20.77
CA HIS A 175 -1.02 -30.31 20.75
C HIS A 175 -0.44 -30.63 22.15
N ALA A 176 -1.11 -31.59 22.81
CA ALA A 176 -0.67 -32.50 23.90
C ALA A 176 -0.97 -32.13 25.36
#